data_AF-A0A7G8V0X6-F1
#
_entry.id   AF-A0A7G8V0X6-F1
#
_cell.length_a   1.000
_cell.length_b   1.000
_cell.length_c   1.000
_cell.angle_alpha   90.00
_cell.angle_beta   90.00
_cell.angle_gamma   90.00
#
_symmetry.space_group_name_H-M   'P 1'
#
loop_
_entity.id
_entity.type
_entity.pdbx_description
1 polymer ?
#
loop_
_entity_poly.entity_id
_entity_poly.type
_entity_poly.pdbx_seq_one_letter_code
_entity_poly.pdbx_strand_id
1 'polypeptide(L)' 'MRILAYYLQILVPLPILYWLAVSCPASFFVIGLLAYALIYRPFVDGYRLLYMGSIEKSSFVKLFIPFYSTKYFYDLYFKN' A
#
# COMPACT_ATOMS: atom_id res chain seq x y z
N MET A 1 -13.21 5.55 -3.19
CA MET A 1 -12.72 5.80 -1.85
C MET A 1 -12.24 7.24 -1.87
N ARG A 2 -12.61 8.07 -0.90
CA ARG A 2 -12.14 9.46 -0.90
C ARG A 2 -10.61 9.48 -0.81
N ILE A 3 -9.99 10.36 -1.59
CA ILE A 3 -8.53 10.46 -1.70
C ILE A 3 -7.85 10.68 -0.33
N LEU A 4 -8.51 11.44 0.55
CA LEU A 4 -8.02 11.70 1.90
C LEU A 4 -7.95 10.42 2.75
N ALA A 5 -8.96 9.56 2.67
CA ALA A 5 -8.95 8.29 3.38
C ALA A 5 -7.83 7.37 2.86
N TYR A 6 -7.51 7.44 1.57
CA TYR A 6 -6.42 6.66 0.98
C TYR A 6 -5.06 7.13 1.52
N TYR A 7 -4.83 8.44 1.56
CA TYR A 7 -3.62 8.98 2.17
C TYR A 7 -3.50 8.61 3.65
N LEU A 8 -4.59 8.64 4.41
CA LEU A 8 -4.57 8.20 5.80
C LEU A 8 -4.18 6.73 5.93
N GLN A 9 -4.74 5.84 5.10
CA GLN A 9 -4.39 4.42 5.13
C GLN A 9 -2.90 4.17 4.84
N ILE A 10 -2.28 4.94 3.94
CA ILE A 10 -0.83 4.85 3.69
C ILE A 10 -0.02 5.15 4.96
N LEU A 11 -0.48 6.06 5.79
CA LEU A 11 0.24 6.51 6.99
C LEU A 11 0.01 5.58 8.20
N VAL A 12 -1.06 4.79 8.21
CA VAL A 12 -1.42 3.89 9.33
C VAL A 12 -0.26 2.98 9.79
N PRO A 13 0.56 2.39 8.91
CA PRO A 13 1.64 1.51 9.34
C PRO A 13 2.88 2.24 9.88
N LEU A 14 3.00 3.56 9.66
CA LEU A 14 4.23 4.31 10.02
C LEU A 14 4.52 4.32 11.53
N PRO A 15 3.56 4.54 12.43
CA PRO A 15 3.81 4.45 13.88
C PRO A 15 4.31 3.06 14.31
N ILE A 16 3.80 2.00 13.68
CA ILE A 16 4.20 0.62 13.96
C ILE A 16 5.64 0.39 13.50
N LEU A 17 5.97 0.82 12.28
CA LEU A 17 7.34 0.72 11.74
C LEU A 17 8.33 1.52 12.59
N TYR A 18 7.95 2.72 13.05
CA TYR A 18 8.77 3.52 13.95
C TYR A 18 9.02 2.79 15.28
N TRP A 19 7.96 2.24 15.89
CA TRP A 19 8.09 1.47 17.12
C TRP A 19 9.01 0.24 16.94
N LEU A 20 8.87 -0.50 15.83
CA LEU A 20 9.76 -1.62 15.50
C LEU A 20 11.22 -1.17 15.32
N ALA A 21 11.46 0.01 14.77
CA ALA A 21 12.80 0.54 14.58
C ALA A 21 13.49 0.93 15.89
N VAL A 22 12.74 1.42 16.88
CA VAL A 22 13.28 1.91 18.16
C VAL A 22 13.32 0.82 19.23
N SER A 23 12.38 -0.12 19.22
CA SER A 23 12.15 -1.06 20.32
C SER A 23 12.46 -2.52 20.00
N CYS A 24 12.78 -2.87 18.75
CA CYS A 24 13.04 -4.25 18.34
C CYS A 24 14.36 -4.41 17.59
N PRO A 25 14.89 -5.64 17.44
CA PRO A 25 16.04 -5.91 16.59
C PRO A 25 15.79 -5.47 15.14
N ALA A 26 16.84 -5.06 14.44
CA ALA A 26 16.74 -4.56 13.06
C ALA A 26 16.04 -5.52 12.10
N SER A 27 16.13 -6.83 12.33
CA SER A 27 15.41 -7.85 11.54
C SER A 27 13.89 -7.67 11.58
N PHE A 28 13.31 -7.30 12.74
CA PHE A 28 11.87 -7.08 12.87
C PHE A 28 11.43 -5.84 12.10
N PHE A 29 12.22 -4.76 12.14
CA PHE A 29 11.95 -3.58 11.32
C PHE A 29 11.97 -3.92 9.83
N VAL A 30 12.98 -4.66 9.36
CA VAL A 30 13.09 -5.06 7.95
C VAL A 30 11.91 -5.95 7.53
N ILE A 31 11.54 -6.94 8.34
CA ILE A 31 10.38 -7.80 8.07
C ILE A 31 9.09 -6.97 8.03
N GLY A 32 8.88 -6.07 8.99
CA GLY A 32 7.73 -5.18 9.02
C GLY A 32 7.67 -4.26 7.81
N LEU A 33 8.81 -3.71 7.40
CA LEU A 33 8.94 -2.84 6.23
C LEU A 33 8.60 -3.62 4.94
N LEU A 34 9.08 -4.85 4.80
CA LEU A 34 8.74 -5.72 3.67
C LEU A 34 7.25 -6.10 3.67
N ALA A 35 6.67 -6.44 4.82
CA ALA A 35 5.24 -6.71 4.93
C ALA A 35 4.40 -5.48 4.55
N TYR A 36 4.82 -4.29 4.99
CA TYR A 36 4.18 -3.05 4.57
C TYR A 36 4.27 -2.83 3.06
N ALA A 37 5.47 -2.93 2.48
CA ALA A 37 5.72 -2.63 1.07
C ALA A 37 5.13 -3.67 0.10
N LEU A 38 5.13 -4.96 0.47
CA LEU A 38 4.76 -6.07 -0.42
C LEU A 38 3.34 -6.59 -0.20
N ILE A 39 2.75 -6.34 0.97
CA ILE A 39 1.41 -6.87 1.30
C ILE A 39 0.44 -5.72 1.51
N TYR A 40 0.69 -4.90 2.54
CA TYR A 40 -0.25 -3.84 2.92
C TYR A 40 -0.42 -2.81 1.80
N ARG A 41 0.69 -2.38 1.19
CA ARG A 41 0.68 -1.33 0.19
C ARG A 41 -0.04 -1.74 -1.10
N PRO A 42 0.26 -2.90 -1.74
CA PRO A 42 -0.51 -3.43 -2.85
C PRO A 42 -1.99 -3.63 -2.54
N PHE A 43 -2.32 -4.04 -1.30
CA PHE A 43 -3.70 -4.23 -0.90
C PHE A 43 -4.49 -2.91 -0.88
N VAL A 44 -3.94 -1.87 -0.25
CA VAL A 44 -4.58 -0.53 -0.19
C VAL A 44 -4.69 0.08 -1.59
N ASP A 45 -3.61 0.01 -2.38
CA ASP A 45 -3.60 0.52 -3.75
C ASP A 45 -4.64 -0.22 -4.62
N GLY A 46 -4.68 -1.55 -4.52
CA GLY A 46 -5.64 -2.36 -5.28
C GLY A 46 -7.08 -2.15 -4.87
N TYR A 47 -7.34 -2.00 -3.57
CA TYR A 47 -8.68 -1.74 -3.08
C TYR A 47 -9.21 -0.42 -3.64
N ARG A 48 -8.36 0.62 -3.67
CA ARG A 48 -8.71 1.89 -4.29
C ARG A 48 -8.93 1.75 -5.80
N LEU A 49 -8.04 1.07 -6.53
CA LEU A 49 -8.18 0.88 -7.98
C LEU A 49 -9.43 0.09 -8.35
N LEU A 50 -9.79 -0.93 -7.57
CA LEU A 50 -11.04 -1.66 -7.73
C LEU A 50 -12.25 -0.77 -7.49
N TYR A 51 -12.22 0.05 -6.44
CA TYR A 51 -13.31 0.99 -6.16
C TYR A 51 -13.50 1.99 -7.32
N MET A 52 -12.40 2.46 -7.92
CA MET A 52 -12.46 3.41 -9.05
C MET A 52 -12.80 2.75 -10.39
N GLY A 53 -12.91 1.42 -10.43
CA GLY A 53 -13.11 0.67 -11.68
C GLY A 53 -11.91 0.71 -12.63
N SER A 54 -10.74 1.14 -12.16
CA SER A 54 -9.51 1.22 -12.98
C SER A 54 -8.89 -0.16 -13.24
N ILE A 55 -9.24 -1.17 -12.44
CA ILE A 55 -8.82 -2.57 -12.63
C ILE A 55 -9.98 -3.53 -12.37
N GLU A 56 -9.89 -4.72 -12.95
CA GLU A 56 -10.75 -5.85 -12.59
C GLU A 56 -10.19 -6.62 -11.39
N LYS A 57 -11.08 -7.34 -10.67
CA LYS A 57 -10.69 -8.24 -9.55
C LYS A 57 -9.66 -9.29 -9.98
N SER A 58 -9.73 -9.75 -11.23
CA SER A 58 -8.78 -10.69 -11.84
C SER A 58 -7.34 -10.16 -11.85
N SER A 59 -7.17 -8.84 -11.94
CA SER A 59 -5.87 -8.18 -12.02
C SER A 59 -5.34 -7.72 -10.65
N PHE A 60 -6.12 -7.87 -9.59
CA PHE A 60 -5.73 -7.45 -8.23
C PHE A 60 -4.45 -8.13 -7.76
N VAL A 61 -4.31 -9.44 -8.02
CA VAL A 61 -3.12 -10.21 -7.62
C VAL A 61 -1.84 -9.67 -8.27
N LYS A 62 -1.94 -9.07 -9.47
CA LYS A 62 -0.78 -8.50 -10.17
C LYS A 62 -0.19 -7.29 -9.43
N LEU A 63 -0.95 -6.64 -8.56
CA LEU A 63 -0.47 -5.49 -7.77
C LEU A 63 0.53 -5.89 -6.68
N PHE A 64 0.53 -7.17 -6.26
CA PHE A 64 1.54 -7.69 -5.34
C PHE A 64 2.92 -7.85 -6.02
N ILE A 65 2.97 -7.77 -7.35
CA ILE A 65 4.23 -7.69 -8.07
C ILE A 65 4.83 -6.31 -7.79
N PRO A 66 6.05 -6.24 -7.24
CA PRO A 66 6.72 -4.98 -6.96
C PRO A 66 6.70 -4.06 -8.19
N PHE A 67 6.44 -2.78 -7.96
CA PHE A 67 6.37 -1.73 -8.98
C PHE A 67 5.20 -1.83 -9.98
N TYR A 68 4.38 -2.88 -10.02
CA TYR A 68 3.27 -2.97 -10.97
C TYR A 68 2.21 -1.87 -10.78
N SER A 69 1.99 -1.44 -9.53
CA SER A 69 1.05 -0.37 -9.19
C SER A 69 1.46 1.00 -9.74
N THR A 70 2.73 1.20 -10.11
CA THR A 70 3.23 2.49 -10.65
C THR A 70 2.56 2.87 -11.98
N LYS A 71 2.11 1.87 -12.76
CA LYS A 71 1.31 2.10 -13.98
C LYS A 71 0.03 2.91 -13.69
N TYR A 72 -0.51 2.78 -12.48
CA TYR A 72 -1.73 3.44 -12.04
C TYR A 72 -1.46 4.64 -11.13
N PHE A 73 -0.24 5.18 -11.13
CA PHE A 73 0.13 6.31 -10.26
C PHE A 73 -0.84 7.49 -10.40
N TYR A 74 -1.19 7.89 -11.62
CA TYR A 74 -2.13 8.99 -11.82
C TYR A 74 -3.50 8.71 -11.18
N ASP A 75 -4.04 7.52 -11.42
CA ASP A 75 -5.33 7.09 -10.86
C ASP A 75 -5.28 7.01 -9.32
N LEU A 76 -4.18 6.50 -8.76
CA LEU A 76 -4.01 6.36 -7.32
C LEU A 76 -3.81 7.68 -6.59
N TYR A 77 -3.27 8.73 -7.21
CA TYR A 77 -2.87 9.93 -6.48
C TYR A 77 -3.61 11.21 -6.89
N PHE A 78 -4.26 11.22 -8.06
CA PHE A 78 -4.85 12.43 -8.63
C PHE A 78 -6.30 12.27 -9.07
N LYS A 79 -6.79 11.04 -9.26
CA LYS A 79 -8.19 10.77 -9.61
C LYS A 79 -9.06 10.77 -8.34
N ASN A 80 -10.11 11.61 -8.35
CA ASN A 80 -11.05 11.80 -7.24
C ASN A 80 -12.36 11.04 -7.45
#